data_AF-A0A016U3B8-F1
#
_entry.id   AF-A0A016U3B8-F1
#
_cell.length_a   1.000
_cell.length_b   1.000
_cell.length_c   1.000
_cell.angle_alpha   90.00
_cell.angle_beta   90.00
_cell.angle_gamma   90.00
#
_symmetry.space_group_name_H-M   'P 1'
#
loop_
_entity.id
_entity.type
_entity.pdbx_description
1 polymer ?
#
loop_
_entity_poly.entity_id
_entity_poly.type
_entity_poly.pdbx_seq_one_letter_code
_entity_poly.pdbx_strand_id
1 'polypeptide(L)'
;MHAPTICKSPRDQPGGFNTGRPRDRLLSTADISSLLIIVLHCCCTHCFPAIVLLSSSTMSGTVILNVGGQKFTTTVETLTSTNSKDINYFAKLDTSHGEIFIDRDPTVFQYFLNYLRDGVMVWPEDHLTRTQILEEAKFYGFNKLIERTGYLPTLFLSL
;
A
#
# COMPACT_ATOMS: atom_id res chain seq x y z
N MET A 1 -12.96 63.34 21.49
CA MET A 1 -14.33 63.16 20.97
C MET A 1 -14.25 63.31 19.46
N HIS A 2 -14.16 62.19 18.73
CA HIS A 2 -14.08 62.20 17.27
C HIS A 2 -15.30 61.46 16.72
N ALA A 3 -16.01 62.12 15.82
CA ALA A 3 -17.29 61.69 15.26
C ALA A 3 -17.13 60.47 14.33
N PRO A 4 -18.17 59.61 14.21
CA PRO A 4 -18.16 58.51 13.24
C PRO A 4 -18.53 59.00 11.83
N THR A 5 -17.74 58.62 10.83
CA THR A 5 -18.05 58.84 9.42
C THR A 5 -18.96 57.71 8.92
N ILE A 6 -20.14 58.08 8.40
CA ILE A 6 -21.16 57.20 7.83
C ILE A 6 -20.72 56.67 6.46
N CYS A 7 -20.78 55.35 6.26
CA CYS A 7 -20.54 54.69 4.97
C CYS A 7 -21.70 54.97 3.99
N LYS A 8 -21.39 55.46 2.77
CA LYS A 8 -22.34 55.48 1.65
C LYS A 8 -22.19 54.20 0.82
N SER A 9 -23.32 53.58 0.47
CA SER A 9 -23.39 52.40 -0.40
C SER A 9 -23.20 52.79 -1.87
N PRO A 10 -22.33 52.11 -2.65
CA PRO A 10 -22.20 52.34 -4.08
C PRO A 10 -23.13 51.40 -4.86
N ARG A 11 -24.23 51.95 -5.39
CA ARG A 11 -24.86 51.44 -6.61
C ARG A 11 -24.69 52.47 -7.70
N ASP A 12 -24.47 51.97 -8.92
CA ASP A 12 -24.50 52.65 -10.21
C ASP A 12 -23.14 53.20 -10.70
N GLN A 13 -22.36 52.39 -11.43
CA GLN A 13 -22.39 52.34 -12.91
C GLN A 13 -21.22 51.54 -13.54
N PRO A 14 -21.35 51.07 -14.81
CA PRO A 14 -20.60 49.97 -15.41
C PRO A 14 -19.56 50.39 -16.49
N GLY A 15 -18.72 49.43 -16.90
CA GLY A 15 -18.08 49.43 -18.23
C GLY A 15 -16.54 49.46 -18.22
N GLY A 16 -15.91 48.34 -18.58
CA GLY A 16 -14.44 48.17 -18.63
C GLY A 16 -13.79 48.60 -19.95
N PHE A 17 -12.46 48.49 -20.02
CA PHE A 17 -11.69 48.21 -21.23
C PHE A 17 -10.30 47.66 -20.86
N ASN A 18 -9.82 46.75 -21.71
CA ASN A 18 -8.69 45.86 -21.52
C ASN A 18 -7.53 46.32 -22.43
N THR A 19 -6.27 46.29 -21.97
CA THR A 19 -5.08 46.52 -22.84
C THR A 19 -3.89 45.62 -22.46
N GLY A 20 -3.83 44.44 -23.09
CA GLY A 20 -2.69 43.88 -23.85
C GLY A 20 -1.26 43.72 -23.28
N ARG A 21 -0.84 42.43 -23.20
CA ARG A 21 0.41 41.78 -23.71
C ARG A 21 1.79 42.16 -23.10
N PRO A 22 2.88 41.39 -23.36
CA PRO A 22 3.05 39.97 -23.77
C PRO A 22 4.13 39.23 -22.92
N ARG A 23 4.26 37.90 -23.05
CA ARG A 23 5.57 37.25 -23.29
C ARG A 23 5.46 35.77 -23.62
N ASP A 24 6.37 35.38 -24.49
CA ASP A 24 6.46 34.13 -25.21
C ASP A 24 7.05 32.98 -24.37
N ARG A 25 6.79 31.76 -24.88
CA ARG A 25 7.77 30.68 -25.09
C ARG A 25 7.97 29.57 -24.03
N LEU A 26 7.39 28.42 -24.39
CA LEU A 26 7.98 27.06 -24.52
C LEU A 26 8.04 26.06 -23.32
N LEU A 27 7.43 24.90 -23.62
CA LEU A 27 7.82 23.49 -23.40
C LEU A 27 7.70 22.82 -22.02
N SER A 28 6.62 22.01 -21.91
CA SER A 28 6.56 20.58 -21.53
C SER A 28 7.73 19.95 -20.79
N THR A 29 7.50 19.54 -19.53
CA THR A 29 7.93 18.24 -18.97
C THR A 29 7.02 17.85 -17.80
N ALA A 30 6.58 16.60 -17.79
CA ALA A 30 5.99 15.93 -16.64
C ALA A 30 7.02 15.86 -15.51
N ASP A 31 6.68 16.42 -14.34
CA ASP A 31 7.27 16.06 -13.03
C ASP A 31 6.49 16.77 -11.91
N ILE A 32 5.42 16.17 -11.38
CA ILE A 32 4.66 16.73 -10.25
C ILE A 32 5.22 16.17 -8.92
N SER A 33 6.53 16.32 -8.74
CA SER A 33 7.20 16.03 -7.45
C SER A 33 7.69 17.31 -6.74
N SER A 34 7.34 18.51 -7.23
CA SER A 34 7.85 19.78 -6.68
C SER A 34 6.83 20.61 -5.90
N LEU A 35 5.62 20.10 -5.63
CA LEU A 35 4.62 20.81 -4.83
C LEU A 35 4.82 20.67 -3.30
N LEU A 36 6.05 20.40 -2.84
CA LEU A 36 6.41 20.50 -1.42
C LEU A 36 6.65 21.95 -0.96
N ILE A 37 6.77 22.94 -1.85
CA ILE A 37 7.43 24.21 -1.47
C ILE A 37 6.48 25.41 -1.30
N ILE A 38 5.23 25.37 -1.76
CA ILE A 38 4.40 26.61 -1.83
C ILE A 38 3.67 26.95 -0.51
N VAL A 39 3.57 26.03 0.47
CA VAL A 39 2.86 26.30 1.75
C VAL A 39 3.81 26.79 2.86
N LEU A 40 4.85 27.56 2.51
CA LEU A 40 5.79 28.12 3.47
C LEU A 40 5.88 29.65 3.41
N HIS A 41 4.74 30.30 3.17
CA HIS A 41 4.63 31.75 3.39
C HIS A 41 3.26 32.19 3.92
N CYS A 42 2.79 31.53 4.99
CA CYS A 42 1.72 32.07 5.81
C CYS A 42 2.26 32.40 7.19
N CYS A 43 2.67 33.67 7.37
CA CYS A 43 2.90 34.28 8.68
C CYS A 43 1.60 34.31 9.47
N CYS A 44 1.35 33.28 10.27
CA CYS A 44 0.43 33.29 11.39
C CYS A 44 0.97 32.31 12.43
N THR A 45 1.80 32.79 13.34
CA THR A 45 2.41 32.01 14.44
C THR A 45 1.41 31.61 15.55
N HIS A 46 0.10 31.66 15.30
CA HIS A 46 -0.95 31.46 16.32
C HIS A 46 -2.09 30.52 15.94
N CYS A 47 -1.89 29.60 15.01
CA CYS A 47 -2.70 28.39 14.95
C CYS A 47 -1.78 27.20 15.13
N PHE A 48 -1.96 26.50 16.25
CA PHE A 48 -1.42 25.15 16.47
C PHE A 48 -1.53 24.37 15.15
N PRO A 49 -0.44 23.83 14.59
CA PRO A 49 -0.63 22.76 13.64
C PRO A 49 -1.12 21.59 14.48
N ALA A 50 -2.45 21.43 14.56
CA ALA A 50 -2.98 20.09 14.52
C ALA A 50 -2.35 19.53 13.24
N ILE A 51 -1.29 18.74 13.43
CA ILE A 51 -0.71 17.93 12.38
C ILE A 51 -1.91 17.16 11.85
N VAL A 52 -2.46 17.64 10.73
CA VAL A 52 -3.20 16.80 9.81
C VAL A 52 -2.14 15.79 9.45
N LEU A 53 -2.12 14.68 10.18
CA LEU A 53 -1.49 13.46 9.76
C LEU A 53 -2.18 13.19 8.44
N LEU A 54 -1.54 13.69 7.37
CA LEU A 54 -1.77 13.25 6.02
C LEU A 54 -1.78 11.75 6.18
N SER A 55 -2.97 11.17 6.07
CA SER A 55 -3.12 9.76 5.83
C SER A 55 -2.16 9.52 4.67
N SER A 56 -1.00 8.92 4.96
CA SER A 56 -0.38 8.11 3.93
C SER A 56 -1.55 7.28 3.44
N SER A 57 -1.86 7.34 2.15
CA SER A 57 -2.67 6.30 1.54
C SER A 57 -1.89 5.00 1.73
N THR A 58 -1.92 4.46 2.96
CA THR A 58 -1.73 3.06 3.21
C THR A 58 -2.75 2.45 2.29
N MET A 59 -2.25 1.60 1.40
CA MET A 59 -3.06 0.80 0.50
C MET A 59 -3.99 -0.07 1.35
N SER A 60 -5.05 0.49 1.92
CA SER A 60 -6.07 -0.21 2.70
C SER A 60 -7.07 -0.86 1.76
N GLY A 61 -6.54 -1.47 0.69
CA GLY A 61 -7.28 -2.29 -0.23
C GLY A 61 -7.32 -3.72 0.29
N THR A 62 -8.49 -4.35 0.13
CA THR A 62 -8.55 -5.80 0.08
C THR A 62 -8.02 -6.27 -1.27
N VAL A 63 -7.46 -7.48 -1.29
CA VAL A 63 -6.98 -8.16 -2.49
C VAL A 63 -7.45 -9.61 -2.43
N ILE A 64 -7.82 -10.13 -3.59
CA ILE A 64 -8.24 -11.52 -3.76
C ILE A 64 -7.05 -12.31 -4.29
N LEU A 65 -6.67 -13.36 -3.59
CA LEU A 65 -5.73 -14.37 -4.08
C LEU A 65 -6.52 -15.57 -4.58
N ASN A 66 -6.50 -15.80 -5.88
CA ASN A 66 -7.12 -16.93 -6.53
C ASN A 66 -6.07 -18.04 -6.71
N VAL A 67 -6.06 -19.02 -5.81
CA VAL A 67 -5.08 -20.11 -5.78
C VAL A 67 -5.72 -21.35 -6.39
N GLY A 68 -5.28 -21.73 -7.60
CA GLY A 68 -5.81 -22.92 -8.29
C GLY A 68 -7.32 -22.91 -8.53
N GLY A 69 -7.95 -21.72 -8.54
CA GLY A 69 -9.41 -21.56 -8.64
C GLY A 69 -10.12 -21.23 -7.32
N GLN A 70 -9.47 -21.42 -6.17
CA GLN A 70 -10.03 -21.07 -4.87
C GLN A 70 -9.65 -19.64 -4.46
N LYS A 71 -10.66 -18.83 -4.13
CA LYS A 71 -10.48 -17.42 -3.78
C LYS A 71 -10.27 -17.22 -2.28
N PHE A 72 -9.19 -16.52 -1.92
CA PHE A 72 -8.85 -16.10 -0.58
C PHE A 72 -8.77 -14.57 -0.52
N THR A 73 -9.58 -13.95 0.33
CA THR A 73 -9.56 -12.49 0.50
C THR A 73 -8.63 -12.12 1.65
N THR A 74 -7.76 -11.15 1.40
CA THR A 74 -6.84 -10.60 2.40
C THR A 74 -6.62 -9.10 2.19
N THR A 75 -5.79 -8.47 3.02
CA THR A 75 -5.40 -7.06 2.88
C THR A 75 -4.04 -6.94 2.22
N VAL A 76 -3.80 -5.84 1.51
CA VAL A 76 -2.45 -5.51 1.00
C VAL A 76 -1.44 -5.42 2.15
N GLU A 77 -1.87 -4.96 3.32
CA GLU A 77 -1.06 -4.94 4.55
C GLU A 77 -0.57 -6.35 4.94
N THR A 78 -1.44 -7.37 4.88
CA THR A 78 -1.04 -8.76 5.17
C THR A 78 0.02 -9.25 4.19
N LEU A 79 -0.07 -8.88 2.91
CA LEU A 79 0.90 -9.28 1.88
C LEU A 79 2.18 -8.46 1.89
N THR A 80 2.20 -7.31 2.55
CA THR A 80 3.37 -6.42 2.67
C THR A 80 3.92 -6.34 4.10
N SER A 81 3.40 -7.18 5.01
CA SER A 81 3.81 -7.28 6.41
C SER A 81 5.28 -7.66 6.54
N THR A 82 5.87 -7.44 7.70
CA THR A 82 7.27 -7.83 7.96
C THR A 82 7.51 -9.31 7.71
N ASN A 83 6.53 -10.15 8.07
CA ASN A 83 6.55 -11.59 7.82
C ASN A 83 6.62 -11.91 6.32
N SER A 84 5.90 -11.14 5.50
CA SER A 84 5.94 -11.31 4.04
C SER A 84 7.22 -10.78 3.41
N LYS A 85 7.87 -9.76 4.00
CA LYS A 85 9.15 -9.23 3.49
C LYS A 85 10.29 -10.24 3.58
N ASP A 86 10.26 -11.10 4.59
CA ASP A 86 11.18 -12.23 4.69
C ASP A 86 10.91 -13.29 3.61
N ILE A 87 9.72 -13.25 2.99
CA ILE A 87 9.22 -14.18 1.99
C ILE A 87 9.08 -13.45 0.65
N ASN A 88 10.17 -13.49 -0.13
CA ASN A 88 10.35 -12.75 -1.38
C ASN A 88 9.19 -12.88 -2.42
N TYR A 89 8.35 -13.93 -2.32
CA TYR A 89 7.23 -14.15 -3.24
C TYR A 89 6.09 -13.15 -3.05
N PHE A 90 5.48 -13.07 -1.85
CA PHE A 90 4.27 -12.27 -1.64
C PHE A 90 4.53 -10.76 -1.70
N ALA A 91 5.72 -10.33 -1.27
CA ALA A 91 6.12 -8.93 -1.33
C ALA A 91 6.26 -8.39 -2.77
N LYS A 92 6.35 -9.27 -3.78
CA LYS A 92 6.47 -8.91 -5.20
C LYS A 92 5.15 -8.96 -5.95
N LEU A 93 4.06 -9.40 -5.32
CA LEU A 93 2.78 -9.51 -5.98
C LEU A 93 2.22 -8.13 -6.29
N ASP A 94 1.73 -7.96 -7.52
CA ASP A 94 1.07 -6.73 -7.93
C ASP A 94 -0.37 -6.70 -7.41
N THR A 95 -0.57 -5.95 -6.33
CA THR A 95 -1.87 -5.81 -5.67
C THR A 95 -2.76 -4.72 -6.29
N SER A 96 -2.33 -4.06 -7.37
CA SER A 96 -3.09 -2.99 -8.01
C SER A 96 -4.35 -3.49 -8.74
N HIS A 97 -4.35 -4.74 -9.18
CA HIS A 97 -5.40 -5.33 -10.03
C HIS A 97 -6.56 -6.00 -9.27
N GLY A 98 -6.55 -5.97 -7.93
CA GLY A 98 -7.65 -6.45 -7.08
C GLY A 98 -7.81 -7.98 -6.97
N GLU A 99 -7.50 -8.74 -8.03
CA GLU A 99 -7.42 -10.21 -8.01
C GLU A 99 -6.08 -10.67 -8.60
N ILE A 100 -5.42 -11.60 -7.90
CA ILE A 100 -4.13 -12.18 -8.27
C ILE A 100 -4.31 -13.69 -8.40
N PHE A 101 -3.98 -14.24 -9.56
CA PHE A 101 -4.01 -15.68 -9.79
C PHE A 101 -2.68 -16.33 -9.43
N ILE A 102 -2.75 -17.43 -8.68
CA ILE A 102 -1.63 -18.25 -8.25
C ILE A 102 -1.92 -19.67 -8.74
N ASP A 103 -1.09 -20.17 -9.65
CA ASP A 103 -1.23 -21.50 -10.25
C ASP A 103 -0.67 -22.59 -9.33
N ARG A 104 -1.29 -22.76 -8.15
CA ARG A 104 -0.91 -23.72 -7.10
C ARG A 104 -2.14 -24.40 -6.50
N ASP A 105 -1.90 -25.49 -5.79
CA ASP A 105 -2.93 -26.19 -5.03
C ASP A 105 -3.35 -25.35 -3.79
N PRO A 106 -4.65 -25.06 -3.61
CA PRO A 106 -5.11 -24.25 -2.49
C PRO A 106 -5.25 -25.02 -1.16
N THR A 107 -5.14 -26.34 -1.15
CA THR A 107 -5.48 -27.23 -0.02
C THR A 107 -4.83 -26.79 1.29
N VAL A 108 -3.56 -26.41 1.23
CA VAL A 108 -2.78 -25.98 2.40
C VAL A 108 -2.53 -24.47 2.43
N PHE A 109 -3.11 -23.70 1.50
CA PHE A 109 -2.84 -22.27 1.36
C PHE A 109 -3.21 -21.46 2.61
N GLN A 110 -4.26 -21.89 3.33
CA GLN A 110 -4.72 -21.24 4.54
C GLN A 110 -3.62 -21.13 5.62
N TYR A 111 -2.74 -22.13 5.74
CA TYR A 111 -1.66 -22.09 6.72
C TYR A 111 -0.68 -20.95 6.42
N PHE A 112 -0.31 -20.76 5.16
CA PHE A 112 0.55 -19.65 4.75
C PHE A 112 -0.12 -18.31 4.95
N LEU A 113 -1.40 -18.19 4.62
CA LEU A 113 -2.13 -16.95 4.80
C LEU A 113 -2.24 -16.56 6.28
N ASN A 114 -2.46 -17.53 7.16
CA ASN A 114 -2.46 -17.30 8.61
C ASN A 114 -1.08 -16.92 9.13
N TYR A 115 -0.01 -17.54 8.62
CA TYR A 115 1.34 -17.11 8.95
C TYR A 115 1.60 -15.64 8.57
N LEU A 116 1.13 -15.20 7.40
CA LEU A 116 1.32 -13.81 6.97
C LEU A 116 0.59 -12.81 7.88
N ARG A 117 -0.52 -13.24 8.50
CA ARG A 117 -1.32 -12.44 9.46
C ARG A 117 -0.67 -12.39 10.85
N ASP A 118 -0.34 -13.56 11.40
CA ASP A 118 -0.02 -13.70 12.83
C ASP A 118 1.49 -13.93 13.08
N GLY A 119 2.25 -14.24 12.04
CA GLY A 119 3.68 -14.60 12.11
C GLY A 119 3.95 -16.00 12.66
N VAL A 120 2.91 -16.79 12.92
CA VAL A 120 3.01 -18.12 13.52
C VAL A 120 2.49 -19.17 12.55
N MET A 121 3.32 -20.17 12.26
CA MET A 121 2.95 -21.30 11.41
C MET A 121 2.49 -22.45 12.29
N VAL A 122 1.25 -22.89 12.09
CA VAL A 122 0.71 -24.09 12.74
C VAL A 122 1.10 -25.30 11.90
N TRP A 123 1.78 -26.25 12.52
CA TRP A 123 2.20 -27.50 11.87
C TRP A 123 1.24 -28.62 12.26
N PRO A 124 0.36 -29.07 11.35
CA PRO A 124 -0.55 -30.17 11.64
C PRO A 124 0.21 -31.48 11.91
N GLU A 125 -0.39 -32.36 12.70
CA GLU A 125 0.15 -33.70 13.00
C GLU A 125 0.04 -34.66 11.81
N ASP A 126 -0.96 -34.45 10.94
CA ASP A 126 -1.15 -35.24 9.73
C ASP A 126 0.06 -35.15 8.80
N HIS A 127 0.63 -36.32 8.49
CA HIS A 127 1.86 -36.40 7.69
C HIS A 127 1.64 -35.90 6.27
N LEU A 128 0.51 -36.23 5.63
CA LEU A 128 0.22 -35.84 4.25
C LEU A 128 0.10 -34.32 4.12
N THR A 129 -0.68 -33.70 5.00
CA THR A 129 -0.86 -32.24 5.07
C THR A 129 0.48 -31.55 5.33
N ARG A 130 1.31 -32.11 6.24
CA ARG A 130 2.64 -31.56 6.50
C ARG A 130 3.55 -31.65 5.28
N THR A 131 3.56 -32.76 4.56
CA THR A 131 4.32 -32.90 3.31
C THR A 131 3.88 -31.86 2.28
N GLN A 132 2.57 -31.68 2.10
CA GLN A 132 2.02 -30.66 1.20
C GLN A 132 2.45 -29.25 1.61
N ILE A 133 2.38 -28.91 2.90
CA ILE A 133 2.88 -27.63 3.42
C ILE A 133 4.36 -27.46 3.08
N LEU A 134 5.20 -28.48 3.27
CA LEU A 134 6.63 -28.37 2.97
C LEU A 134 6.91 -28.15 1.48
N GLU A 135 6.13 -28.77 0.60
CA GLU A 135 6.25 -28.57 -0.86
C GLU A 135 5.84 -27.17 -1.28
N GLU A 136 4.68 -26.69 -0.82
CA GLU A 136 4.20 -25.34 -1.10
C GLU A 136 5.09 -24.26 -0.45
N ALA A 137 5.64 -24.53 0.74
CA ALA A 137 6.52 -23.61 1.44
C ALA A 137 7.79 -23.31 0.62
N LYS A 138 8.31 -24.29 -0.15
CA LYS A 138 9.42 -24.08 -1.08
C LYS A 138 9.03 -23.14 -2.22
N PHE A 139 7.83 -23.34 -2.78
CA PHE A 139 7.31 -22.50 -3.87
C PHE A 139 7.13 -21.05 -3.43
N TYR A 140 6.47 -20.83 -2.29
CA TYR A 140 6.22 -19.49 -1.77
C TYR A 140 7.45 -18.84 -1.14
N GLY A 141 8.56 -19.57 -0.95
CA GLY A 141 9.83 -19.00 -0.47
C GLY A 141 9.99 -18.98 1.06
N PHE A 142 9.31 -19.85 1.79
CA PHE A 142 9.42 -20.02 3.25
C PHE A 142 10.61 -20.88 3.69
N ASN A 143 11.67 -21.00 2.87
CA ASN A 143 12.78 -21.91 3.12
C ASN A 143 13.41 -21.76 4.53
N LYS A 144 13.61 -20.50 4.97
CA LYS A 144 14.13 -20.20 6.31
C LYS A 144 13.23 -20.70 7.44
N LEU A 145 11.91 -20.64 7.24
CA LEU A 145 10.94 -21.13 8.22
C LEU A 145 11.01 -22.66 8.31
N ILE A 146 11.15 -23.35 7.17
CA ILE A 146 11.31 -24.81 7.11
C ILE A 146 12.58 -25.23 7.86
N GLU A 147 13.72 -24.61 7.57
CA GLU A 147 15.00 -24.92 8.22
C GLU A 147 14.91 -24.81 9.75
N ARG A 148 14.25 -23.76 10.26
CA ARG A 148 14.08 -23.53 11.71
C ARG A 148 13.25 -24.62 12.38
N THR A 149 12.30 -25.21 11.67
CA THR A 149 11.39 -26.20 12.25
C THR A 149 12.00 -27.60 12.35
N GLY A 150 13.18 -27.83 11.77
CA GLY A 150 13.84 -29.14 11.77
C GLY A 150 13.17 -30.19 10.90
N TYR A 151 12.06 -29.84 10.22
CA TYR A 151 11.44 -30.68 9.19
C TYR A 151 12.25 -30.57 7.90
N LEU A 152 13.44 -31.18 7.89
CA LEU A 152 14.11 -31.44 6.63
C LEU A 152 13.24 -32.41 5.83
N PRO A 153 12.93 -32.13 4.55
CA PRO A 153 12.29 -33.11 3.71
C PRO A 153 13.22 -34.32 3.65
N THR A 154 12.83 -35.44 4.27
CA THR A 154 13.59 -36.70 4.30
C THR A 154 13.76 -37.35 2.92
N LEU A 155 13.40 -36.67 1.84
CA LEU A 155 13.44 -37.18 0.47
C LEU A 155 14.62 -36.66 -0.39
N PHE A 156 15.65 -36.07 0.21
CA PHE A 156 16.93 -35.78 -0.47
C PHE A 156 18.17 -36.26 0.32
N LEU A 157 18.07 -37.40 1.02
CA LEU A 157 19.24 -38.17 1.46
C LEU A 157 19.37 -39.45 0.62
N SER A 158 19.37 -39.28 -0.69
CA SER A 158 19.86 -40.29 -1.64
C SER A 158 20.49 -39.52 -2.79
N LEU A 159 21.77 -39.17 -2.63
CA LEU A 159 22.82 -39.10 -3.66
C LEU A 159 24.15 -38.72 -3.00
#